data_AF-A0A6A8PZ21-F1
#
_entry.id   AF-A0A6A8PZ21-F1
#
_cell.length_a   1.000
_cell.length_b   1.000
_cell.length_c   1.000
_cell.angle_alpha   90.00
_cell.angle_beta   90.00
_cell.angle_gamma   90.00
#
_symmetry.space_group_name_H-M   'P 1'
#
loop_
_entity.id
_entity.type
_entity.pdbx_description
1 polymer ?
#
loop_
_entity_poly.entity_id
_entity_poly.type
_entity_poly.pdbx_seq_one_letter_code
_entity_poly.pdbx_strand_id
1 'polypeptide(L)'
;MKKKDNNPLLSYFDVFKEYKEHESSRDLITFDEMISTVLFNNNLGFNSPIYLDFISKIDLAFKNKYDILLKDFNITFNLNLKFSQEVLVPIITTKNYSANNAIDLTTSSDIKYQEFLNSYNAEIKKLLALKKSIKIFPHVILFHSELKNDLVLLFSEKVVAVVTKEQ
;
A
#
# COMPACT_ATOMS: atom_id res chain seq x y z
N MET A 1 36.05 10.52 20.25
CA MET A 1 34.88 9.63 20.36
C MET A 1 33.89 10.00 19.26
N LYS A 2 33.71 9.15 18.25
CA LYS A 2 32.69 9.37 17.20
C LYS A 2 31.31 9.10 17.82
N LYS A 3 30.41 10.08 17.78
CA LYS A 3 28.99 9.86 18.09
C LYS A 3 28.50 8.76 17.15
N LYS A 4 28.07 7.62 17.70
CA LYS A 4 27.27 6.65 16.95
C LYS A 4 25.94 7.34 16.69
N ASP A 5 25.68 7.68 15.43
CA ASP A 5 24.34 8.03 14.98
C ASP A 5 23.47 6.78 15.16
N ASN A 6 22.82 6.67 16.32
CA ASN A 6 21.80 5.67 16.60
C ASN A 6 20.50 6.06 15.89
N ASN A 7 20.56 6.28 14.58
CA ASN A 7 19.35 6.47 13.79
C ASN A 7 18.75 5.08 13.56
N PRO A 8 17.58 4.74 14.14
CA PRO A 8 17.01 3.39 14.04
C PRO A 8 16.89 2.95 12.58
N LEU A 9 16.71 3.91 11.68
CA LEU A 9 16.61 3.78 10.22
C LEU A 9 17.76 3.03 9.52
N LEU A 10 18.91 2.86 10.17
CA LEU A 10 20.07 2.16 9.58
C LEU A 10 19.90 0.62 9.49
N SER A 11 19.03 -0.01 10.29
CA SER A 11 18.76 -1.46 10.17
C SER A 11 17.71 -1.82 9.10
N TYR A 12 17.11 -0.82 8.45
CA TYR A 12 16.08 -0.96 7.41
C TYR A 12 16.67 -1.02 6.00
N PHE A 13 18.00 -1.06 5.90
CA PHE A 13 18.71 -0.96 4.62
C PHE A 13 18.23 -2.01 3.62
N ASP A 14 17.86 -3.22 4.06
CA ASP A 14 17.48 -4.31 3.15
C ASP A 14 16.08 -4.11 2.54
N VAL A 15 15.07 -3.77 3.33
CA VAL A 15 13.68 -3.63 2.83
C VAL A 15 13.49 -2.37 1.99
N PHE A 16 14.09 -1.24 2.36
CA PHE A 16 14.03 -0.04 1.53
C PHE A 16 14.89 -0.15 0.29
N LYS A 17 15.96 -0.94 0.33
CA LYS A 17 16.76 -1.26 -0.86
C LYS A 17 15.93 -2.12 -1.82
N GLU A 18 15.32 -3.20 -1.34
CA GLU A 18 14.45 -4.06 -2.15
C GLU A 18 13.30 -3.25 -2.78
N TYR A 19 12.67 -2.35 -2.01
CA TYR A 19 11.68 -1.42 -2.54
C TYR A 19 12.25 -0.56 -3.68
N LYS A 20 13.42 0.06 -3.49
CA LYS A 20 14.05 0.94 -4.50
C LYS A 20 14.48 0.18 -5.75
N GLU A 21 14.95 -1.05 -5.59
CA GLU A 21 15.32 -1.94 -6.70
C GLU A 21 14.07 -2.29 -7.54
N HIS A 22 12.97 -2.64 -6.88
CA HIS A 22 11.69 -2.86 -7.56
C HIS A 22 11.12 -1.58 -8.18
N GLU A 23 11.22 -0.44 -7.50
CA GLU A 23 10.76 0.86 -8.00
C GLU A 23 11.51 1.30 -9.26
N SER A 24 12.78 0.92 -9.38
CA SER A 24 13.62 1.23 -10.54
C SER A 24 13.49 0.19 -11.67
N SER A 25 12.74 -0.89 -11.45
CA SER A 25 12.55 -1.94 -12.45
C SER A 25 11.65 -1.48 -13.58
N ARG A 26 12.00 -1.85 -14.82
CA ARG A 26 11.16 -1.59 -16.00
C ARG A 26 9.89 -2.44 -16.03
N ASP A 27 9.85 -3.52 -15.26
CA ASP A 27 8.72 -4.43 -15.21
C ASP A 27 7.66 -4.02 -14.17
N LEU A 28 7.95 -2.97 -13.39
CA LEU A 28 7.00 -2.41 -12.43
C LEU A 28 5.92 -1.62 -13.19
N ILE A 29 4.68 -2.02 -13.00
CA ILE A 29 3.53 -1.19 -13.36
C ILE A 29 3.39 -0.10 -12.30
N THR A 30 3.59 1.14 -12.71
CA THR A 30 3.49 2.30 -11.84
C THR A 30 2.06 2.53 -11.39
N PHE A 31 1.90 3.32 -10.33
CA PHE A 31 0.58 3.69 -9.83
C PHE A 31 -0.20 4.45 -10.90
N ASP A 32 0.46 5.37 -11.61
CA ASP A 32 -0.16 6.19 -12.66
C ASP A 32 -0.65 5.33 -13.83
N GLU A 33 0.11 4.32 -14.26
CA GLU A 33 -0.32 3.39 -15.31
C GLU A 33 -1.53 2.54 -14.88
N MET A 34 -1.49 1.98 -13.66
CA MET A 34 -2.58 1.17 -13.13
C MET A 34 -3.85 2.02 -12.97
N ILE A 35 -3.73 3.18 -12.32
CA ILE A 35 -4.89 4.03 -12.02
C ILE A 35 -5.44 4.70 -13.28
N SER A 36 -4.61 5.02 -14.28
CA SER A 36 -5.08 5.50 -15.59
C SER A 36 -6.02 4.48 -16.24
N THR A 37 -5.70 3.19 -16.15
CA THR A 37 -6.56 2.12 -16.69
C THR A 37 -7.91 2.08 -15.97
N VAL A 38 -7.90 2.22 -14.65
CA VAL A 38 -9.13 2.28 -13.84
C VAL A 38 -9.96 3.51 -14.20
N LEU A 39 -9.34 4.68 -14.28
CA LEU A 39 -10.01 5.93 -14.64
C LEU A 39 -10.62 5.86 -16.04
N PHE A 40 -9.87 5.35 -17.01
CA PHE A 40 -10.33 5.14 -18.38
C PHE A 40 -11.58 4.24 -18.42
N ASN A 41 -11.55 3.10 -17.73
CA ASN A 41 -12.67 2.16 -17.68
C ASN A 41 -13.95 2.73 -17.04
N ASN A 42 -13.81 3.81 -16.26
CA ASN A 42 -14.94 4.48 -15.59
C ASN A 42 -15.30 5.82 -16.26
N ASN A 43 -14.69 6.17 -17.40
CA ASN A 43 -14.84 7.46 -18.07
C ASN A 43 -14.52 8.65 -17.13
N LEU A 44 -13.51 8.50 -16.28
CA LEU A 44 -13.04 9.50 -15.33
C LEU A 44 -11.67 10.05 -15.74
N GLY A 45 -11.33 11.20 -15.17
CA GLY A 45 -9.99 11.79 -15.24
C GLY A 45 -9.41 12.03 -13.86
N PHE A 46 -8.12 12.41 -13.82
CA PHE A 46 -7.37 12.73 -12.59
C PHE A 46 -7.91 13.92 -11.80
N ASN A 47 -8.81 14.73 -12.38
CA ASN A 47 -9.48 15.82 -11.68
C ASN A 47 -10.92 15.46 -11.29
N SER A 48 -11.36 14.22 -11.50
CA SER A 48 -12.72 13.80 -11.15
C SER A 48 -12.90 13.78 -9.62
N PRO A 49 -14.06 14.20 -9.09
CA PRO A 49 -14.32 14.15 -7.65
C PRO A 49 -14.13 12.75 -7.05
N ILE A 50 -14.49 11.71 -7.78
CA ILE A 50 -14.32 10.30 -7.36
C ILE A 50 -12.84 9.98 -7.13
N TYR A 51 -11.97 10.33 -8.08
CA TYR A 51 -10.54 10.05 -7.95
C TYR A 51 -9.89 10.89 -6.84
N LEU A 52 -10.25 12.16 -6.74
CA LEU A 52 -9.72 13.05 -5.70
C LEU A 52 -10.15 12.59 -4.31
N ASP A 53 -11.40 12.18 -4.13
CA ASP A 53 -11.89 11.57 -2.89
C ASP A 53 -11.13 10.27 -2.57
N PHE A 54 -10.95 9.40 -3.57
CA PHE A 54 -10.18 8.16 -3.41
C PHE A 54 -8.76 8.44 -2.91
N ILE A 55 -8.00 9.29 -3.59
CA ILE A 55 -6.62 9.64 -3.17
C ILE A 55 -6.60 10.24 -1.77
N SER A 56 -7.55 11.13 -1.45
CA SER A 56 -7.62 11.73 -0.11
C SER A 56 -7.83 10.68 1.00
N LYS A 57 -8.62 9.63 0.74
CA LYS A 57 -8.83 8.51 1.67
C LYS A 57 -7.57 7.66 1.80
N ILE A 58 -6.83 7.44 0.72
CA ILE A 58 -5.55 6.72 0.76
C ILE A 58 -4.52 7.50 1.57
N ASP A 59 -4.40 8.80 1.35
CA ASP A 59 -3.49 9.67 2.11
C ASP A 59 -3.87 9.69 3.59
N LEU A 60 -5.17 9.77 3.89
CA LEU A 60 -5.69 9.68 5.26
C LEU A 60 -5.33 8.35 5.92
N ALA A 61 -5.45 7.23 5.20
CA ALA A 61 -5.11 5.91 5.70
C ALA A 61 -3.63 5.80 6.04
N PHE A 62 -2.74 6.20 5.13
CA PHE A 62 -1.30 6.15 5.40
C PHE A 62 -0.87 7.12 6.49
N LYS A 63 -1.47 8.31 6.55
CA LYS A 63 -1.17 9.30 7.60
C LYS A 63 -1.52 8.75 8.99
N ASN A 64 -2.73 8.24 9.16
CA ASN A 64 -3.23 7.81 10.47
C ASN A 64 -3.04 6.32 10.76
N LYS A 65 -2.41 5.58 9.84
CA LYS A 65 -2.21 4.14 9.93
C LYS A 65 -3.54 3.38 10.07
N TYR A 66 -4.55 3.81 9.33
CA TYR A 66 -5.83 3.11 9.24
C TYR A 66 -5.70 1.91 8.32
N ASP A 67 -6.41 0.84 8.65
CA ASP A 67 -6.48 -0.34 7.82
C ASP A 67 -7.09 0.03 6.44
N ILE A 68 -6.60 -0.60 5.38
CA ILE A 68 -7.11 -0.42 4.02
C ILE A 68 -7.69 -1.76 3.58
N LEU A 69 -9.00 -1.80 3.39
CA LEU A 69 -9.70 -3.03 3.03
C LEU A 69 -9.80 -3.15 1.51
N LEU A 70 -9.29 -4.23 0.94
CA LEU A 70 -9.41 -4.57 -0.48
C LEU A 70 -10.16 -5.90 -0.63
N LYS A 71 -10.63 -6.20 -1.84
CA LYS A 71 -11.50 -7.37 -2.10
C LYS A 71 -10.88 -8.70 -1.71
N ASP A 72 -9.59 -8.90 -2.00
CA ASP A 72 -8.90 -10.18 -1.82
C ASP A 72 -7.94 -10.19 -0.60
N PHE A 73 -7.57 -9.02 -0.07
CA PHE A 73 -6.66 -8.86 1.08
C PHE A 73 -6.83 -7.47 1.70
N ASN A 74 -6.24 -7.25 2.86
CA ASN A 74 -6.17 -5.93 3.50
C ASN A 74 -4.71 -5.52 3.70
N ILE A 75 -4.48 -4.21 3.78
CA ILE A 75 -3.23 -3.63 4.26
C ILE A 75 -3.49 -3.05 5.64
N THR A 76 -2.78 -3.55 6.64
CA THR A 76 -2.86 -3.06 8.02
C THR A 76 -1.49 -2.65 8.52
N PHE A 77 -1.43 -1.95 9.64
CA PHE A 77 -0.18 -1.48 10.21
C PHE A 77 0.12 -2.22 11.50
N ASN A 78 1.28 -2.88 11.55
CA ASN A 78 1.67 -3.66 12.71
C ASN A 78 3.13 -3.40 13.10
N LEU A 79 3.42 -3.63 14.38
CA LEU A 79 4.78 -3.68 14.88
C LEU A 79 5.44 -4.90 14.28
N ASN A 80 6.56 -4.68 13.62
CA ASN A 80 7.32 -5.78 13.07
C ASN A 80 8.56 -6.01 13.93
N LEU A 81 8.53 -7.05 14.76
CA LEU A 81 9.60 -7.37 15.72
C LEU A 81 10.94 -7.69 15.05
N LYS A 82 10.94 -8.02 13.74
CA LYS A 82 12.17 -8.14 12.95
C LYS A 82 12.82 -6.79 12.62
N PHE A 83 12.12 -5.68 12.84
CA PHE A 83 12.47 -4.32 12.41
C PHE A 83 12.68 -3.39 13.61
N SER A 84 11.72 -3.36 14.55
CA SER A 84 11.80 -2.64 15.83
C SER A 84 10.55 -2.94 16.66
N GLN A 85 10.65 -2.88 17.98
CA GLN A 85 9.46 -2.91 18.87
C GLN A 85 8.63 -1.63 18.80
N GLU A 86 9.12 -0.60 18.09
CA GLU A 86 8.58 0.75 18.11
C GLU A 86 8.23 1.26 16.71
N VAL A 87 8.19 0.41 15.68
CA VAL A 87 7.91 0.85 14.31
C VAL A 87 6.74 0.10 13.69
N LEU A 88 5.73 0.87 13.27
CA LEU A 88 4.58 0.41 12.51
C LEU A 88 4.92 0.42 11.03
N VAL A 89 4.71 -0.73 10.39
CA VAL A 89 4.90 -0.93 8.96
C VAL A 89 3.65 -1.54 8.34
N PRO A 90 3.38 -1.28 7.05
CA PRO A 90 2.28 -1.93 6.36
C PRO A 90 2.56 -3.42 6.18
N ILE A 91 1.55 -4.25 6.42
CA ILE A 91 1.57 -5.69 6.23
C ILE A 91 0.30 -6.14 5.50
N ILE A 92 0.38 -7.27 4.78
CA ILE A 92 -0.79 -7.91 4.19
C ILE A 92 -1.45 -8.81 5.24
N THR A 93 -2.77 -8.74 5.33
CA THR A 93 -3.59 -9.67 6.12
C THR A 93 -4.84 -10.06 5.35
N THR A 94 -5.39 -11.24 5.64
CA THR A 94 -6.71 -11.67 5.15
C THR A 94 -7.80 -11.52 6.23
N LYS A 95 -7.41 -11.13 7.44
CA LYS A 95 -8.33 -10.90 8.57
C LYS A 95 -8.66 -9.41 8.69
N ASN A 96 -9.93 -9.12 8.98
CA ASN A 96 -10.37 -7.80 9.40
C ASN A 96 -10.16 -7.68 10.91
N TYR A 97 -9.45 -6.64 11.36
CA TYR A 97 -9.31 -6.35 12.78
C TYR A 97 -10.33 -5.25 13.15
N SER A 98 -11.33 -5.59 13.95
CA SER A 98 -12.43 -4.68 14.31
C SER A 98 -12.03 -3.52 15.22
N ALA A 99 -10.82 -3.55 15.78
CA ALA A 99 -10.33 -2.55 16.72
C ALA A 99 -9.69 -1.33 16.05
N ASN A 100 -9.36 -1.42 14.75
CA ASN A 100 -8.69 -0.34 14.02
C ASN A 100 -9.70 0.40 13.14
N ASN A 101 -9.51 1.71 13.01
CA ASN A 101 -10.20 2.49 11.99
C ASN A 101 -9.75 1.98 10.61
N ALA A 102 -10.71 1.91 9.67
CA ALA A 102 -10.47 1.36 8.35
C ALA A 102 -11.06 2.25 7.23
N ILE A 103 -10.34 2.32 6.12
CA ILE A 103 -10.84 2.81 4.85
C ILE A 103 -11.28 1.59 4.03
N ASP A 104 -12.60 1.48 3.81
CA ASP A 104 -13.18 0.42 3.00
C ASP A 104 -13.10 0.79 1.50
N LEU A 105 -12.29 0.05 0.74
CA LEU A 105 -12.21 0.15 -0.72
C LEU A 105 -12.91 -1.02 -1.41
N THR A 106 -13.73 -1.79 -0.68
CA THR A 106 -14.47 -2.94 -1.19
C THR A 106 -15.90 -2.58 -1.55
N THR A 107 -16.51 -1.63 -0.83
CA THR A 107 -17.90 -1.22 -1.01
C THR A 107 -18.13 0.28 -0.82
N SER A 108 -19.19 0.81 -1.43
CA SER A 108 -19.70 2.17 -1.25
C SER A 108 -21.19 2.22 -1.55
N SER A 109 -21.92 3.12 -0.87
CA SER A 109 -23.32 3.42 -1.19
C SER A 109 -23.47 4.33 -2.41
N ASP A 110 -22.43 5.07 -2.79
CA ASP A 110 -22.39 5.82 -4.05
C ASP A 110 -22.11 4.86 -5.20
N ILE A 111 -23.05 4.76 -6.13
CA ILE A 111 -23.00 3.82 -7.27
C ILE A 111 -21.78 4.07 -8.16
N LYS A 112 -21.45 5.33 -8.47
CA LYS A 112 -20.31 5.65 -9.34
C LYS A 112 -18.99 5.38 -8.64
N TYR A 113 -18.90 5.70 -7.36
CA TYR A 113 -17.74 5.37 -6.56
C TYR A 113 -17.59 3.85 -6.42
N GLN A 114 -18.68 3.11 -6.29
CA GLN A 114 -18.69 1.64 -6.25
C GLN A 114 -18.18 1.02 -7.56
N GLU A 115 -18.58 1.56 -8.72
CA GLU A 115 -18.07 1.14 -10.04
C GLU A 115 -16.55 1.36 -10.15
N PHE A 116 -16.08 2.52 -9.69
CA PHE A 116 -14.66 2.84 -9.60
C PHE A 116 -13.91 1.85 -8.70
N LEU A 117 -14.40 1.59 -7.48
CA LEU A 117 -13.80 0.62 -6.55
C LEU A 117 -13.76 -0.79 -7.13
N ASN A 118 -14.83 -1.22 -7.81
CA ASN A 118 -14.87 -2.53 -8.46
C ASN A 118 -13.79 -2.63 -9.54
N SER A 119 -13.66 -1.60 -10.37
CA SER A 119 -12.65 -1.54 -11.44
C SER A 119 -11.23 -1.52 -10.87
N TYR A 120 -11.00 -0.78 -9.79
CA TYR A 120 -9.73 -0.69 -9.09
C TYR A 120 -9.29 -2.05 -8.54
N ASN A 121 -10.16 -2.72 -7.77
CA ASN A 121 -9.86 -4.06 -7.24
C ASN A 121 -9.69 -5.11 -8.35
N ALA A 122 -10.48 -5.02 -9.42
CA ALA A 122 -10.36 -5.92 -10.56
C ALA A 122 -9.03 -5.77 -11.29
N GLU A 123 -8.52 -4.54 -11.47
CA GLU A 123 -7.23 -4.32 -12.13
C GLU A 123 -6.08 -4.84 -11.28
N ILE A 124 -6.09 -4.61 -9.96
CA ILE A 124 -5.10 -5.21 -9.04
C ILE A 124 -5.08 -6.73 -9.19
N LYS A 125 -6.25 -7.36 -9.09
CA LYS A 125 -6.39 -8.82 -9.20
C LYS A 125 -5.86 -9.36 -10.52
N LYS A 126 -6.23 -8.71 -11.62
CA LYS A 126 -5.78 -9.07 -12.97
C LYS A 126 -4.25 -8.99 -13.09
N LEU A 127 -3.64 -7.88 -12.67
CA LEU A 127 -2.20 -7.70 -12.80
C LEU A 127 -1.40 -8.67 -11.91
N LEU A 128 -1.88 -8.94 -10.70
CA LEU A 128 -1.26 -9.96 -9.83
C LEU A 128 -1.39 -11.37 -10.40
N ALA A 129 -2.55 -11.71 -11.00
CA ALA A 129 -2.73 -12.99 -11.69
C ALA A 129 -1.75 -13.16 -12.87
N LEU A 130 -1.42 -12.07 -13.55
CA LEU A 130 -0.40 -12.00 -14.61
C LEU A 130 1.05 -11.96 -14.07
N LYS A 131 1.25 -12.14 -12.76
CA LYS A 131 2.56 -12.11 -12.09
C LYS A 131 3.33 -10.81 -12.28
N LYS A 132 2.61 -9.70 -12.47
CA LYS A 132 3.23 -8.38 -12.57
C LYS A 132 3.56 -7.83 -11.18
N SER A 133 4.67 -7.09 -11.11
CA SER A 133 4.96 -6.21 -9.98
C SER A 133 4.18 -4.92 -10.20
N ILE A 134 3.41 -4.50 -9.19
CA ILE A 134 2.47 -3.38 -9.32
C ILE A 134 2.58 -2.43 -8.14
N LYS A 135 2.53 -1.14 -8.43
CA LYS A 135 2.48 -0.09 -7.42
C LYS A 135 1.03 0.30 -7.17
N ILE A 136 0.38 -0.37 -6.23
CA ILE A 136 -1.06 -0.17 -5.97
C ILE A 136 -1.37 1.16 -5.28
N PHE A 137 -0.40 1.72 -4.56
CA PHE A 137 -0.44 3.06 -4.00
C PHE A 137 0.92 3.73 -4.21
N PRO A 138 1.04 5.06 -4.13
CA PRO A 138 2.29 5.78 -4.38
C PRO A 138 3.52 5.30 -3.59
N HIS A 139 3.35 4.56 -2.51
CA HIS A 139 4.42 4.10 -1.64
C HIS A 139 4.39 2.60 -1.32
N VAL A 140 3.56 1.82 -2.06
CA VAL A 140 3.35 0.40 -1.81
C VAL A 140 3.42 -0.37 -3.13
N ILE A 141 4.31 -1.37 -3.18
CA ILE A 141 4.48 -2.30 -4.30
C ILE A 141 4.01 -3.68 -3.85
N LEU A 142 3.27 -4.36 -4.73
CA LEU A 142 2.84 -5.74 -4.58
C LEU A 142 3.36 -6.60 -5.72
N PHE A 143 3.73 -7.84 -5.40
CA PHE A 143 4.08 -8.87 -6.38
C PHE A 143 3.98 -10.26 -5.74
N HIS A 144 3.95 -11.31 -6.57
CA HIS A 144 4.09 -12.68 -6.07
C HIS A 144 5.56 -13.08 -6.03
N SER A 145 6.02 -13.62 -4.89
CA SER A 145 7.37 -14.18 -4.78
C SER A 145 7.54 -15.38 -5.73
N GLU A 146 8.63 -15.41 -6.49
CA GLU A 146 8.95 -16.54 -7.38
C GLU A 146 9.12 -17.86 -6.64
N LEU A 147 9.56 -17.82 -5.37
CA LEU A 147 9.91 -19.01 -4.60
C LEU A 147 8.71 -19.71 -3.97
N LYS A 148 7.73 -18.94 -3.47
CA LYS A 148 6.59 -19.47 -2.70
C LYS A 148 5.22 -19.13 -3.27
N ASN A 149 5.18 -18.29 -4.31
CA ASN A 149 3.97 -17.74 -4.88
C ASN A 149 3.11 -16.93 -3.89
N ASP A 150 3.66 -16.60 -2.73
CA ASP A 150 3.02 -15.73 -1.73
C ASP A 150 2.98 -14.28 -2.23
N LEU A 151 1.93 -13.55 -1.89
CA LEU A 151 1.83 -12.12 -2.16
C LEU A 151 2.76 -11.36 -1.20
N VAL A 152 3.67 -10.58 -1.75
CA VAL A 152 4.67 -9.79 -1.04
C VAL A 152 4.30 -8.30 -1.13
N LEU A 153 4.52 -7.58 -0.04
CA LEU A 153 4.35 -6.13 0.05
C LEU A 153 5.69 -5.48 0.36
N LEU A 154 6.13 -4.58 -0.53
CA LEU A 154 7.24 -3.66 -0.30
C LEU A 154 6.70 -2.25 -0.13
N PHE A 155 7.41 -1.45 0.66
CA PHE A 155 7.00 -0.09 0.99
C PHE A 155 8.20 0.83 1.14
N SER A 156 7.98 2.12 0.81
CA SER A 156 8.98 3.16 1.06
C SER A 156 8.98 3.63 2.51
N GLU A 157 10.01 4.34 2.90
CA GLU A 157 10.14 5.01 4.20
C GLU A 157 8.96 5.96 4.52
N LYS A 158 8.24 6.46 3.50
CA LYS A 158 7.17 7.46 3.66
C LYS A 158 5.93 6.94 4.37
N VAL A 159 5.73 5.62 4.43
CA VAL A 159 4.54 5.01 5.05
C VAL A 159 4.84 4.33 6.38
N VAL A 160 6.04 4.55 6.92
CA VAL A 160 6.48 4.04 8.23
C VAL A 160 6.11 5.04 9.32
N ALA A 161 5.78 4.57 10.53
CA ALA A 161 5.65 5.43 11.71
C ALA A 161 6.43 4.87 12.90
N VAL A 162 7.13 5.76 13.60
CA VAL A 162 7.77 5.46 14.88
C VAL A 162 6.75 5.71 15.99
N VAL A 163 6.50 4.70 16.82
CA VAL A 163 5.73 4.78 18.04
C VAL A 163 6.64 5.33 19.12
N THR A 164 6.75 6.66 19.22
CA THR A 164 7.40 7.28 20.37
C THR A 164 6.53 7.05 21.60
N LYS A 165 7.07 6.38 22.62
CA LYS A 165 6.48 6.41 23.95
C LYS A 165 6.52 7.85 24.44
N GLU A 166 5.37 8.45 24.69
CA GLU A 166 5.30 9.62 25.56
C GLU A 166 5.88 9.19 26.92
N GLN A 167 6.94 9.87 27.35
CA GLN A 167 7.54 9.72 28.68
C GLN A 167 6.81 10.61 29.68
#